data_AF-A0A844M6H8-F1
#
_entry.id   AF-A0A844M6H8-F1
#
_cell.length_a   1.000
_cell.length_b   1.000
_cell.length_c   1.000
_cell.angle_alpha   90.00
_cell.angle_beta   90.00
_cell.angle_gamma   90.00
#
_symmetry.space_group_name_H-M   'P 1'
#
loop_
_entity.id
_entity.type
_entity.pdbx_description
1 polymer ?
#
loop_
_entity_poly.entity_id
_entity_poly.type
_entity_poly.pdbx_seq_one_letter_code
_entity_poly.pdbx_strand_id
1 'polypeptide(L)'
;MLQTFLGVSKLINSHQTLLLTPTPYPSESLAGYLLRLTEKNYYESPNWILQLAGLKAQKGIYIYEKPREPSCLSQLIRVEDKQLFFMASLPYETVYESNIRHYTIYKHGRKLCPQCLKESAYCQMIWDCQIVKACPKHQCLLIQKCPACQKDIKWSRPGVTQCKCGFDFRTTLPSLADSYQVNQSLYLYKLNSDARLLSKSNYQ
;
A
#
# COMPACT_ATOMS: atom_id res chain seq x y z
N MET A 1 -1.34 -31.70 32.23
CA MET A 1 -0.77 -30.38 31.91
C MET A 1 -1.27 -29.99 30.51
N LEU A 2 -2.58 -29.89 30.26
CA LEU A 2 -3.47 -28.75 30.51
C LEU A 2 -2.87 -27.38 30.15
N GLN A 3 -3.12 -26.93 28.91
CA GLN A 3 -3.71 -25.63 28.53
C GLN A 3 -3.65 -25.46 26.99
N THR A 4 -4.72 -25.85 26.28
CA THR A 4 -5.69 -24.93 25.62
C THR A 4 -5.15 -24.13 24.42
N PHE A 5 -5.08 -24.77 23.25
CA PHE A 5 -5.24 -24.09 21.95
C PHE A 5 -6.73 -24.09 21.58
N LEU A 6 -7.51 -23.26 22.28
CA LEU A 6 -8.91 -22.98 21.92
C LEU A 6 -9.00 -21.56 21.38
N GLY A 7 -9.44 -21.44 20.12
CA GLY A 7 -10.26 -20.31 19.67
C GLY A 7 -9.55 -19.01 19.33
N VAL A 8 -9.11 -18.86 18.07
CA VAL A 8 -9.05 -17.53 17.41
C VAL A 8 -9.98 -17.49 16.18
N SER A 9 -10.78 -18.53 15.94
CA SER A 9 -11.63 -18.65 14.74
C SER A 9 -13.07 -18.16 14.90
N LYS A 10 -13.45 -17.59 16.06
CA LYS A 10 -14.75 -16.95 16.28
C LYS A 10 -14.59 -15.86 17.34
N LEU A 11 -14.33 -14.62 16.94
CA LEU A 11 -14.57 -13.37 17.71
C LEU A 11 -14.17 -12.16 16.86
N ILE A 12 -14.77 -11.99 15.68
CA ILE A 12 -14.70 -10.70 14.97
C ILE A 12 -16.15 -10.20 14.90
N ASN A 13 -16.53 -9.44 15.93
CA ASN A 13 -17.73 -8.61 15.84
C ASN A 13 -17.49 -7.52 14.80
N SER A 14 -18.50 -7.20 14.01
CA SER A 14 -18.57 -6.14 12.98
C SER A 14 -18.33 -4.70 13.47
N HIS A 15 -17.74 -4.53 14.65
CA HIS A 15 -17.49 -3.26 15.34
C HIS A 15 -16.05 -3.10 15.84
N GLN A 16 -15.14 -4.04 15.54
CA GLN A 16 -13.74 -3.89 15.93
C GLN A 16 -13.05 -2.85 15.04
N THR A 17 -12.29 -1.95 15.68
CA THR A 17 -11.48 -0.93 15.01
C THR A 17 -10.07 -0.96 15.56
N LEU A 18 -9.07 -0.61 14.74
CA LEU A 18 -7.70 -0.45 15.22
C LEU A 18 -7.61 0.73 16.20
N LEU A 19 -6.68 0.63 17.15
CA LEU A 19 -6.45 1.68 18.14
C LEU A 19 -5.99 2.98 17.49
N LEU A 20 -5.05 2.88 16.54
CA LEU A 20 -4.49 4.02 15.82
C LEU A 20 -4.79 3.92 14.32
N THR A 21 -5.58 4.87 13.82
CA THR A 21 -5.99 4.97 12.41
C THR A 21 -5.67 6.38 11.88
N PRO A 22 -4.38 6.74 11.68
CA PRO A 22 -4.02 8.03 11.08
C PRO A 22 -4.68 8.20 9.71
N THR A 23 -4.93 9.44 9.29
CA THR A 23 -5.48 9.71 7.96
C THR A 23 -4.49 9.27 6.86
N PRO A 24 -4.97 8.64 5.76
CA PRO A 24 -4.15 8.38 4.58
C PRO A 24 -3.59 9.66 3.97
N TYR A 25 -2.38 9.61 3.42
CA TYR A 25 -1.91 10.75 2.60
C TYR A 25 -2.60 10.76 1.22
N PRO A 26 -2.75 11.93 0.57
CA PRO A 26 -3.45 12.03 -0.71
C PRO A 26 -2.91 11.11 -1.82
N SER A 27 -1.60 10.88 -1.88
CA SER A 27 -0.92 10.04 -2.89
C SER A 27 -0.43 8.70 -2.36
N GLU A 28 -0.87 8.31 -1.16
CA GLU A 28 -0.45 7.07 -0.52
C GLU A 28 -1.08 5.84 -1.18
N SER A 29 -0.27 4.79 -1.33
CA SER A 29 -0.76 3.49 -1.75
C SER A 29 -1.44 2.77 -0.59
N LEU A 30 -2.42 1.91 -0.87
CA LEU A 30 -3.10 1.14 0.17
C LEU A 30 -2.13 0.21 0.90
N ALA A 31 -1.15 -0.31 0.15
CA ALA A 31 0.03 -0.92 0.74
C ALA A 31 0.72 0.08 1.71
N GLY A 32 1.23 1.21 1.24
CA GLY A 32 1.89 2.20 2.12
C GLY A 32 1.13 2.49 3.42
N TYR A 33 -0.18 2.67 3.29
CA TYR A 33 -1.06 2.95 4.40
C TYR A 33 -1.16 1.79 5.41
N LEU A 34 -1.38 0.57 4.94
CA LEU A 34 -1.40 -0.62 5.80
C LEU A 34 -0.05 -0.84 6.52
N LEU A 35 1.08 -0.44 5.92
CA LEU A 35 2.39 -0.45 6.60
C LEU A 35 2.48 0.62 7.69
N ARG A 36 1.96 1.83 7.46
CA ARG A 36 1.89 2.86 8.50
C ARG A 36 1.00 2.44 9.66
N LEU A 37 -0.12 1.79 9.38
CA LEU A 37 -1.00 1.23 10.41
C LEU A 37 -0.28 0.15 11.22
N THR A 38 0.45 -0.72 10.53
CA THR A 38 1.30 -1.76 11.16
C THR A 38 2.29 -1.14 12.12
N GLU A 39 3.05 -0.15 11.66
CA GLU A 39 4.06 0.55 12.44
C GLU A 39 3.47 1.29 13.64
N LYS A 40 2.36 2.02 13.43
CA LYS A 40 1.71 2.79 14.50
C LYS A 40 1.09 1.92 15.58
N ASN A 41 0.54 0.76 15.21
CA ASN A 41 -0.07 -0.18 16.15
C ASN A 41 0.91 -1.28 16.63
N TYR A 42 2.21 -1.15 16.34
CA TYR A 42 3.26 -2.08 16.77
C TYR A 42 3.04 -3.55 16.34
N TYR A 43 2.40 -3.76 15.19
CA TYR A 43 2.30 -5.09 14.60
C TYR A 43 3.60 -5.46 13.88
N GLU A 44 3.95 -6.75 13.86
CA GLU A 44 5.17 -7.21 13.16
C GLU A 44 5.05 -7.17 11.63
N SER A 45 3.82 -7.19 11.12
CA SER A 45 3.52 -7.26 9.69
C SER A 45 2.07 -6.83 9.42
N PRO A 46 1.79 -6.26 8.24
CA PRO A 46 0.43 -5.94 7.84
C PRO A 46 -0.53 -7.13 7.83
N ASN A 47 -0.01 -8.37 7.76
CA ASN A 47 -0.83 -9.59 7.82
C ASN A 47 -1.75 -9.65 9.05
N TRP A 48 -1.37 -9.06 10.18
CA TRP A 48 -2.23 -8.96 11.36
C TRP A 48 -3.51 -8.19 11.08
N ILE A 49 -3.40 -7.01 10.45
CA ILE A 49 -4.54 -6.17 10.08
C ILE A 49 -5.44 -6.91 9.09
N LEU A 50 -4.85 -7.63 8.15
CA LEU A 50 -5.61 -8.40 7.16
C LEU A 50 -6.39 -9.54 7.80
N GLN A 51 -5.76 -10.28 8.72
CA GLN A 51 -6.42 -11.36 9.45
C GLN A 51 -7.58 -10.84 10.30
N LEU A 52 -7.40 -9.71 10.97
CA LEU A 52 -8.48 -9.03 11.71
C LEU A 52 -9.64 -8.60 10.80
N ALA A 53 -9.35 -8.23 9.54
CA ALA A 53 -10.36 -7.95 8.53
C ALA A 53 -10.94 -9.21 7.84
N GLY A 54 -10.55 -10.42 8.25
CA GLY A 54 -10.96 -11.67 7.60
C GLY A 54 -10.32 -11.92 6.23
N LEU A 55 -9.28 -11.17 5.87
CA LEU A 55 -8.60 -11.21 4.58
C LEU A 55 -7.33 -12.08 4.62
N LYS A 56 -7.04 -12.75 3.50
CA LYS A 56 -5.85 -13.60 3.35
C LYS A 56 -4.90 -13.04 2.29
N ALA A 57 -3.70 -12.65 2.70
CA ALA A 57 -2.70 -12.02 1.82
C ALA A 57 -2.33 -12.86 0.58
N GLN A 58 -2.35 -14.19 0.71
CA GLN A 58 -1.96 -15.13 -0.36
C GLN A 58 -2.86 -15.07 -1.60
N LYS A 59 -4.11 -14.62 -1.45
CA LYS A 59 -5.09 -14.56 -2.54
C LYS A 59 -5.18 -13.18 -3.20
N GLY A 60 -4.35 -12.21 -2.78
CA GLY A 60 -4.64 -10.81 -3.08
C GLY A 60 -5.78 -10.27 -2.21
N ILE A 61 -5.90 -8.95 -2.16
CA ILE A 61 -7.02 -8.28 -1.48
C ILE A 61 -7.83 -7.59 -2.55
N TYR A 62 -9.07 -8.05 -2.68
CA TYR A 62 -10.05 -7.54 -3.63
C TYR A 62 -10.85 -6.41 -2.98
N ILE A 63 -10.93 -5.29 -3.69
CA ILE A 63 -11.64 -4.08 -3.25
C ILE A 63 -12.59 -3.68 -4.35
N TYR A 64 -13.81 -3.33 -3.96
CA TYR A 64 -14.89 -2.97 -4.86
C TYR A 64 -15.05 -1.45 -4.88
N GLU A 65 -15.30 -0.88 -6.07
CA GLU A 65 -15.48 0.57 -6.23
C GLU A 65 -16.76 1.08 -5.54
N LYS A 66 -17.83 0.28 -5.63
CA LYS A 66 -19.16 0.59 -5.09
C LYS A 66 -19.70 -0.63 -4.35
N PRO A 67 -19.18 -0.95 -3.16
CA PRO A 67 -19.70 -2.08 -2.39
C PRO A 67 -21.10 -1.74 -1.87
N ARG A 68 -21.95 -2.77 -1.71
CA ARG A 68 -23.31 -2.61 -1.13
C ARG A 68 -23.26 -2.23 0.34
N GLU A 69 -22.26 -2.72 1.06
CA GLU A 69 -22.00 -2.47 2.48
C GLU A 69 -20.50 -2.23 2.69
N PRO A 70 -20.09 -1.44 3.71
CA PRO A 70 -18.69 -1.23 4.00
C PRO A 70 -17.94 -2.54 4.26
N SER A 71 -16.73 -2.69 3.69
CA SER A 71 -15.93 -3.90 3.95
C SER A 71 -15.45 -3.96 5.40
N CYS A 72 -15.17 -5.16 5.91
CA CYS A 72 -14.56 -5.32 7.24
C CYS A 72 -13.23 -4.56 7.36
N LEU A 73 -12.47 -4.42 6.26
CA LEU A 73 -11.25 -3.64 6.25
C LEU A 73 -11.53 -2.14 6.42
N SER A 74 -12.51 -1.61 5.69
CA SER A 74 -12.97 -0.23 5.78
C SER A 74 -13.43 0.13 7.19
N GLN A 75 -14.24 -0.74 7.81
CA GLN A 75 -14.67 -0.60 9.19
C GLN A 75 -13.48 -0.64 10.17
N LEU A 76 -12.62 -1.65 10.04
CA LEU A 76 -11.49 -1.88 10.94
C LEU A 76 -10.52 -0.68 10.98
N ILE A 77 -10.23 -0.09 9.82
CA ILE A 77 -9.24 0.99 9.70
C ILE A 77 -9.87 2.39 9.62
N ARG A 78 -11.20 2.48 9.66
CA ARG A 78 -11.99 3.73 9.61
C ARG A 78 -11.72 4.56 8.36
N VAL A 79 -11.65 3.90 7.20
CA VAL A 79 -11.47 4.53 5.90
C VAL A 79 -12.49 3.96 4.94
N GLU A 80 -13.31 4.81 4.33
CA GLU A 80 -14.34 4.41 3.37
C GLU A 80 -13.76 3.58 2.22
N ASP A 81 -14.51 2.57 1.76
CA ASP A 81 -14.10 1.71 0.66
C ASP A 81 -13.79 2.46 -0.63
N LYS A 82 -14.48 3.58 -0.88
CA LYS A 82 -14.17 4.50 -1.99
C LYS A 82 -12.72 5.01 -1.92
N GLN A 83 -12.27 5.39 -0.74
CA GLN A 83 -10.89 5.84 -0.53
C GLN A 83 -9.91 4.66 -0.62
N LEU A 84 -10.27 3.47 -0.09
CA LEU A 84 -9.46 2.25 -0.25
C LEU A 84 -9.24 1.90 -1.72
N PHE A 85 -10.31 2.01 -2.52
CA PHE A 85 -10.29 1.81 -3.95
C PHE A 85 -9.31 2.76 -4.65
N PHE A 86 -9.35 4.06 -4.33
CA PHE A 86 -8.42 5.05 -4.90
C PHE A 86 -6.96 4.88 -4.49
N MET A 87 -6.70 4.11 -3.43
CA MET A 87 -5.35 3.82 -2.93
C MET A 87 -4.83 2.47 -3.44
N ALA A 88 -5.70 1.60 -3.92
CA ALA A 88 -5.33 0.26 -4.38
C ALA A 88 -4.47 0.33 -5.66
N SER A 89 -3.52 -0.60 -5.80
CA SER A 89 -2.68 -0.71 -7.00
C SER A 89 -3.51 -0.98 -8.25
N LEU A 90 -3.02 -0.58 -9.42
CA LEU A 90 -3.72 -0.61 -10.72
C LEU A 90 -4.71 -1.77 -10.91
N PRO A 91 -5.92 -1.50 -11.46
CA PRO A 91 -6.92 -2.53 -11.71
C PRO A 91 -6.34 -3.63 -12.59
N TYR A 92 -6.69 -4.87 -12.29
CA TYR A 92 -6.65 -5.92 -13.29
C TYR A 92 -8.09 -6.35 -13.55
N GLU A 93 -8.56 -6.13 -14.76
CA GLU A 93 -9.87 -6.62 -15.18
C GLU A 93 -9.82 -8.15 -15.21
N THR A 94 -10.68 -8.78 -14.41
CA THR A 94 -10.97 -10.20 -14.58
C THR A 94 -12.13 -10.30 -15.55
N VAL A 95 -11.90 -10.91 -16.71
CA VAL A 95 -12.82 -10.98 -17.86
C VAL A 95 -14.12 -11.77 -17.58
N TYR A 96 -14.34 -12.27 -16.36
CA TYR A 96 -15.43 -13.21 -16.09
C TYR A 96 -16.60 -12.56 -15.32
N GLU A 97 -17.69 -12.36 -16.08
CA GLU A 97 -19.11 -12.39 -15.70
C GLU A 97 -19.69 -11.27 -14.81
N SER A 98 -18.92 -10.24 -14.49
CA SER A 98 -19.49 -9.01 -13.97
C SER A 98 -18.52 -7.87 -14.25
N ASN A 99 -19.01 -6.65 -14.49
CA ASN A 99 -18.20 -5.42 -14.63
C ASN A 99 -17.47 -5.03 -13.31
N ILE A 100 -17.04 -6.02 -12.53
CA ILE A 100 -16.36 -5.85 -11.26
C ILE A 100 -14.86 -5.77 -11.54
N ARG A 101 -14.32 -4.58 -11.36
CA ARG A 101 -12.87 -4.36 -11.40
C ARG A 101 -12.25 -4.86 -10.10
N HIS A 102 -11.28 -5.77 -10.21
CA HIS A 102 -10.52 -6.29 -9.09
C HIS A 102 -9.17 -5.58 -9.00
N TYR A 103 -8.79 -5.24 -7.77
CA TYR A 103 -7.52 -4.61 -7.45
C TYR A 103 -6.71 -5.58 -6.61
N THR A 104 -5.39 -5.54 -6.70
CA THR A 104 -4.52 -6.41 -5.89
C THR A 104 -3.42 -5.59 -5.29
N ILE A 105 -3.34 -5.55 -3.96
CA ILE A 105 -2.35 -4.77 -3.20
C ILE A 105 -0.91 -5.28 -3.43
N TYR A 106 -0.73 -6.50 -3.96
CA TYR A 106 0.55 -7.21 -3.90
C TYR A 106 1.32 -7.42 -5.19
N LYS A 107 0.76 -7.07 -6.35
CA LYS A 107 1.21 -7.61 -7.64
C LYS A 107 2.56 -7.08 -8.12
N HIS A 108 3.01 -5.91 -7.67
CA HIS A 108 4.23 -5.28 -8.18
C HIS A 108 5.33 -5.10 -7.12
N GLY A 109 6.59 -5.07 -7.57
CA GLY A 109 7.75 -4.83 -6.71
C GLY A 109 7.67 -3.46 -6.03
N ARG A 110 8.06 -3.38 -4.76
CA ARG A 110 7.90 -2.16 -3.96
C ARG A 110 9.11 -1.28 -4.21
N LYS A 111 8.87 -0.20 -4.93
CA LYS A 111 9.84 0.85 -5.21
C LYS A 111 9.75 1.91 -4.13
N LEU A 112 10.89 2.40 -3.65
CA LEU A 112 10.95 3.46 -2.65
C LEU A 112 11.94 4.54 -3.09
N CYS A 113 11.63 5.79 -2.77
CA CYS A 113 12.62 6.87 -2.80
C CYS A 113 13.13 7.12 -1.37
N PRO A 114 14.42 6.87 -1.06
CA PRO A 114 14.99 7.12 0.27
C PRO A 114 14.79 8.56 0.75
N GLN A 115 14.90 9.53 -0.16
CA GLN A 115 14.76 10.95 0.16
C GLN A 115 13.30 11.33 0.44
N CYS A 116 12.33 10.82 -0.33
CA CYS A 116 10.90 10.99 0.01
C CYS A 116 10.60 10.43 1.39
N LEU A 117 11.16 9.26 1.75
CA LEU A 117 10.92 8.66 3.06
C LEU A 117 11.53 9.47 4.23
N LYS A 118 12.55 10.29 3.99
CA LYS A 118 13.07 11.25 4.99
C LYS A 118 12.10 12.41 5.20
N GLU A 119 11.56 12.95 4.12
CA GLU A 119 10.63 14.09 4.17
C GLU A 119 9.25 13.69 4.71
N SER A 120 8.76 12.54 4.26
CA SER A 120 7.43 12.02 4.60
C SER A 120 7.42 10.50 4.47
N ALA A 121 7.29 9.81 5.59
CA ALA A 121 7.36 8.34 5.67
C ALA A 121 6.06 7.66 5.18
N TYR A 122 5.78 7.74 3.88
CA TYR A 122 4.71 6.97 3.23
C TYR A 122 5.14 6.46 1.84
N CYS A 123 4.49 5.38 1.36
CA CYS A 123 4.72 4.84 0.03
C CYS A 123 3.74 5.48 -0.97
N GLN A 124 4.25 6.02 -2.07
CA GLN A 124 3.38 6.59 -3.10
C GLN A 124 2.74 5.49 -3.97
N MET A 125 1.46 5.65 -4.29
CA MET A 125 0.71 4.72 -5.15
C MET A 125 1.31 4.56 -6.54
N ILE A 126 1.79 5.66 -7.12
CA ILE A 126 2.37 5.64 -8.47
C ILE A 126 3.64 4.78 -8.55
N TRP A 127 4.29 4.48 -7.41
CA TRP A 127 5.42 3.56 -7.36
C TRP A 127 5.01 2.10 -7.63
N ASP A 128 3.74 1.74 -7.57
CA ASP A 128 3.30 0.39 -7.96
C ASP A 128 3.33 0.20 -9.49
N CYS A 129 3.31 1.28 -10.29
CA CYS A 129 3.36 1.21 -11.75
C CYS A 129 4.76 0.80 -12.22
N GLN A 130 4.92 -0.35 -12.89
CA GLN A 130 6.23 -0.89 -13.28
C GLN A 130 7.12 0.08 -14.07
N ILE A 131 6.53 0.94 -14.89
CA ILE A 131 7.22 1.90 -15.77
C ILE A 131 7.87 3.03 -14.97
N VAL A 132 7.35 3.38 -13.80
CA VAL A 132 7.92 4.45 -12.96
C VAL A 132 9.22 3.99 -12.33
N LYS A 133 10.38 4.33 -12.91
CA LYS A 133 11.69 3.91 -12.38
C LYS A 133 12.37 4.94 -11.49
N ALA A 134 12.00 6.21 -11.60
CA ALA A 134 12.65 7.31 -10.91
C ALA A 134 11.67 8.11 -10.03
N CYS A 135 12.22 8.77 -9.01
CA CYS A 135 11.52 9.82 -8.30
C CYS A 135 11.71 11.14 -9.06
N PRO A 136 10.65 11.79 -9.59
CA PRO A 136 10.83 13.06 -10.29
C PRO A 136 11.19 14.21 -9.36
N LYS A 137 10.82 14.13 -8.07
CA LYS A 137 11.15 15.13 -7.05
C LYS A 137 12.64 15.14 -6.70
N HIS A 138 13.22 13.96 -6.50
CA HIS A 138 14.62 13.80 -6.05
C HIS A 138 15.57 13.36 -7.16
N GLN A 139 15.07 13.17 -8.38
CA GLN A 139 15.83 12.81 -9.58
C GLN A 139 16.74 11.59 -9.39
N CYS A 140 16.24 10.60 -8.65
CA CYS A 140 16.98 9.40 -8.30
C CYS A 140 16.21 8.13 -8.69
N LEU A 141 16.92 7.05 -8.94
CA LEU A 141 16.33 5.74 -9.15
C LEU A 141 15.62 5.26 -7.88
N LEU A 142 14.44 4.69 -8.04
CA LEU A 142 13.70 4.09 -6.94
C LEU A 142 14.35 2.75 -6.56
N ILE A 143 14.64 2.56 -5.28
CA ILE A 143 15.22 1.31 -4.78
C ILE A 143 14.16 0.22 -4.74
N GLN A 144 14.55 -1.00 -5.14
CA GLN A 144 13.69 -2.20 -5.13
C GLN A 144 14.29 -3.32 -4.29
N LYS A 145 15.56 -3.20 -3.90
CA LYS A 145 16.28 -4.13 -3.05
C LYS A 145 16.82 -3.38 -1.84
N CYS A 146 16.87 -4.07 -0.71
CA CYS A 146 17.51 -3.53 0.49
C CYS A 146 19.04 -3.51 0.29
N PRO A 147 19.72 -2.37 0.45
CA PRO A 147 21.18 -2.30 0.30
C PRO A 147 21.95 -3.19 1.30
N ALA A 148 21.38 -3.47 2.47
CA ALA A 148 22.02 -4.33 3.47
C ALA A 148 21.84 -5.83 3.17
N CYS A 149 20.58 -6.30 3.08
CA CYS A 149 20.33 -7.74 2.91
C CYS A 149 20.19 -8.19 1.45
N GLN A 150 20.21 -7.26 0.48
CA GLN A 150 20.11 -7.49 -0.97
C GLN A 150 18.84 -8.17 -1.47
N LYS A 151 17.91 -8.53 -0.57
CA LYS A 151 16.59 -9.05 -0.90
C LYS A 151 15.70 -7.94 -1.44
N ASP A 152 14.75 -8.32 -2.30
CA ASP A 152 13.71 -7.38 -2.73
C ASP A 152 12.98 -6.80 -1.54
N ILE A 153 12.62 -5.54 -1.66
CA ILE A 153 11.78 -4.83 -0.71
C ILE A 153 10.40 -5.47 -0.77
N LYS A 154 10.07 -6.23 0.27
CA LYS A 154 8.79 -6.90 0.40
C LYS A 154 7.77 -6.03 1.15
N TRP A 155 6.51 -6.41 0.98
CA TRP A 155 5.36 -5.87 1.69
C TRP A 155 5.33 -6.28 3.16
N SER A 156 5.58 -7.55 3.45
CA SER A 156 5.55 -8.09 4.81
C SER A 156 6.80 -7.63 5.58
N ARG A 157 6.69 -6.46 6.20
CA ARG A 157 7.72 -5.80 7.02
C ARG A 157 7.05 -4.92 8.09
N PRO A 158 7.73 -4.57 9.17
CA PRO A 158 7.10 -3.93 10.33
C PRO A 158 6.72 -2.45 10.12
N GLY A 159 7.23 -1.80 9.07
CA GLY A 159 6.92 -0.39 8.83
C GLY A 159 7.35 0.13 7.47
N VAL A 160 7.11 1.41 7.23
CA VAL A 160 7.35 2.02 5.91
C VAL A 160 8.84 2.11 5.61
N THR A 161 9.61 2.59 6.58
CA THR A 161 11.02 2.99 6.45
C THR A 161 11.99 1.83 6.66
N GLN A 162 11.55 0.73 7.28
CA GLN A 162 12.44 -0.33 7.71
C GLN A 162 12.27 -1.62 6.89
N CYS A 163 13.38 -2.25 6.53
CA CYS A 163 13.39 -3.60 6.02
C CYS A 163 13.13 -4.63 7.15
N LYS A 164 12.68 -5.84 6.80
CA LYS A 164 12.60 -6.95 7.77
C LYS A 164 13.95 -7.31 8.39
N CYS A 165 15.07 -7.01 7.73
CA CYS A 165 16.41 -7.19 8.29
C CYS A 165 16.83 -6.06 9.25
N GLY A 166 15.96 -5.10 9.55
CA GLY A 166 16.25 -3.97 10.44
C GLY A 166 16.83 -2.72 9.75
N PHE A 167 17.27 -2.83 8.49
CA PHE A 167 17.87 -1.70 7.76
C PHE A 167 16.87 -0.58 7.50
N ASP A 168 17.24 0.66 7.80
CA ASP A 168 16.45 1.86 7.50
C ASP A 168 16.73 2.36 6.09
N PHE A 169 15.73 2.26 5.21
CA PHE A 169 15.80 2.66 3.81
C PHE A 169 16.16 4.14 3.64
N ARG A 170 15.86 5.00 4.62
CA ARG A 170 16.18 6.43 4.58
C ARG A 170 17.69 6.69 4.56
N THR A 171 18.50 5.76 5.08
CA THR A 171 19.96 5.90 5.09
C THR A 171 20.60 5.59 3.72
N THR A 172 19.82 5.07 2.78
CA THR A 172 20.30 4.75 1.42
C THR A 172 20.62 6.02 0.64
N LEU A 173 21.79 6.04 -0.01
CA LEU A 173 22.10 6.99 -1.06
C LEU A 173 21.67 6.40 -2.41
N PRO A 174 20.57 6.89 -3.04
CA PRO A 174 20.10 6.33 -4.30
C PRO A 174 20.97 6.81 -5.47
N SER A 175 21.12 5.97 -6.50
CA SER A 175 21.73 6.36 -7.77
C SER A 175 20.90 7.45 -8.46
N LEU A 176 21.59 8.35 -9.16
CA LEU A 176 20.93 9.37 -9.99
C LEU A 176 20.14 8.70 -11.11
N ALA A 177 18.99 9.27 -11.43
CA ALA A 177 18.23 8.91 -12.62
C ALA A 177 18.63 9.81 -13.79
N ASP A 178 18.60 9.27 -15.00
CA ASP A 178 18.79 10.08 -16.20
C ASP A 178 17.54 10.93 -16.50
N SER A 179 17.69 11.91 -17.39
CA SER A 179 16.62 12.83 -17.76
C SER A 179 15.41 12.12 -18.37
N TYR A 180 15.62 11.03 -19.11
CA TYR A 180 14.54 10.25 -19.71
C TYR A 180 13.68 9.57 -18.63
N GLN A 181 14.32 8.90 -17.67
CA GLN A 181 13.66 8.24 -16.54
C GLN A 181 12.90 9.23 -15.66
N VAL A 182 13.47 10.41 -15.42
CA VAL A 182 12.83 11.50 -14.67
C VAL A 182 11.61 12.03 -15.42
N ASN A 183 11.75 12.35 -16.71
CA ASN A 183 10.66 12.90 -17.53
C ASN A 183 9.53 11.90 -17.73
N GLN A 184 9.84 10.62 -17.96
CA GLN A 184 8.85 9.55 -18.03
C GLN A 184 8.06 9.44 -16.72
N SER A 185 8.76 9.48 -15.58
CA SER A 185 8.10 9.42 -14.27
C SER A 185 7.24 10.67 -14.05
N LEU A 186 7.73 11.86 -14.38
CA LEU A 186 6.97 13.11 -14.26
C LEU A 186 5.67 13.09 -15.07
N TYR A 187 5.72 12.60 -16.32
CA TYR A 187 4.55 12.46 -17.18
C TYR A 187 3.50 11.53 -16.54
N LEU A 188 3.92 10.39 -16.01
CA LEU A 188 3.01 9.44 -15.32
C LEU A 188 2.40 10.03 -14.04
N TYR A 189 3.14 10.86 -13.30
CA TYR A 189 2.58 11.56 -12.13
C TYR A 189 1.48 12.54 -12.53
N LYS A 190 1.67 13.28 -13.63
CA LYS A 190 0.65 14.20 -14.17
C LYS A 190 -0.60 13.45 -14.62
N LEU A 191 -0.45 12.37 -15.39
CA LEU A 191 -1.59 11.56 -15.80
C LEU A 191 -2.38 11.01 -14.59
N ASN A 192 -1.68 10.56 -13.55
CA ASN A 192 -2.32 10.06 -12.34
C ASN A 192 -3.02 11.17 -11.53
N SER A 193 -2.48 12.40 -11.49
CA SER A 193 -3.18 13.52 -10.85
C SER A 193 -4.45 13.88 -11.61
N ASP A 194 -4.40 13.92 -12.94
CA ASP A 194 -5.52 14.31 -13.79
C ASP A 194 -6.64 13.26 -13.73
N ALA A 195 -6.29 11.97 -13.82
CA ALA A 195 -7.23 10.87 -13.65
C ALA A 195 -7.96 10.94 -12.29
N ARG A 196 -7.25 11.33 -11.23
CA ARG A 196 -7.84 11.50 -9.89
C ARG A 196 -8.81 12.67 -9.82
N LEU A 197 -8.50 13.80 -10.47
CA LEU A 197 -9.41 14.94 -10.54
C LEU A 197 -10.71 14.56 -11.27
N LEU A 198 -10.61 13.87 -12.40
CA LEU A 198 -11.78 13.36 -13.15
C LEU A 198 -12.60 12.35 -12.34
N SER A 199 -11.93 11.49 -11.58
CA SER A 199 -12.62 10.54 -10.70
C SER A 199 -13.30 11.20 -9.50
N LYS A 200 -12.90 12.42 -9.11
CA LYS A 200 -13.60 13.15 -8.05
C LYS A 200 -14.84 13.87 -8.58
N SER A 201 -14.79 14.41 -9.80
CA SER A 201 -15.93 15.10 -10.43
C SER A 201 -17.07 14.15 -10.79
N ASN A 202 -16.78 12.90 -11.14
CA ASN A 202 -17.81 11.90 -11.51
C ASN A 202 -18.57 11.30 -10.30
N TYR A 203 -18.28 11.77 -9.09
CA TYR A 203 -18.82 11.25 -7.83
C TYR A 203 -19.41 12.35 -6.92
N GLN A 204 -19.64 13.54 -7.49
CA GLN A 204 -20.53 14.57 -6.93
C GLN A 204 -21.89 14.45 -7.60
#